data_AF-A0A2M7DL05-F1
#
_entry.id   AF-A0A2M7DL05-F1
#
_cell.length_a   1.000
_cell.length_b   1.000
_cell.length_c   1.000
_cell.angle_alpha   90.00
_cell.angle_beta   90.00
_cell.angle_gamma   90.00
#
_symmetry.space_group_name_H-M   'P 1'
#
loop_
_entity.id
_entity.type
_entity.pdbx_description
1 polymer ?
#
loop_
_entity_poly.entity_id
_entity_poly.type
_entity_poly.pdbx_seq_one_letter_code
_entity_poly.pdbx_strand_id
1 'polypeptide(L)' 'MESIVQEILDLVKKKIVEQAAFDRDAYKELVEETIEYFKEKGKLTNDDNDEFIEDQLMAMWEEVEDWMAKK' A
#
# COMPACT_ATOMS: atom_id res chain seq x y z
N MET A 1 0.39 -13.87 4.99
CA MET A 1 1.19 -12.64 4.96
C MET A 1 1.34 -12.13 3.52
N GLU A 2 1.90 -12.89 2.57
CA GLU A 2 1.96 -12.48 1.14
C GLU A 2 0.59 -12.06 0.54
N SER A 3 -0.50 -12.73 0.90
CA SER A 3 -1.83 -12.36 0.37
C SER A 3 -2.34 -11.00 0.87
N ILE A 4 -1.98 -10.62 2.10
CA ILE A 4 -2.42 -9.35 2.70
C ILE A 4 -1.66 -8.18 2.09
N VAL A 5 -0.34 -8.34 1.87
CA VAL A 5 0.48 -7.32 1.22
C VAL A 5 -0.05 -7.03 -0.19
N GLN A 6 -0.41 -8.07 -0.95
CA GLN A 6 -1.01 -7.89 -2.26
C GLN A 6 -2.39 -7.20 -2.19
N GLU A 7 -3.26 -7.59 -1.24
CA GLU A 7 -4.55 -6.94 -1.04
C GLU A 7 -4.41 -5.43 -0.70
N ILE A 8 -3.42 -5.08 0.12
CA ILE A 8 -3.12 -3.69 0.46
C ILE A 8 -2.60 -2.95 -0.78
N LEU A 9 -1.65 -3.53 -1.50
CA LEU A 9 -1.07 -2.94 -2.70
C LEU A 9 -2.14 -2.65 -3.77
N ASP A 10 -3.08 -3.58 -3.98
CA ASP A 10 -4.16 -3.40 -4.95
C ASP A 10 -5.07 -2.23 -4.57
N LEU A 11 -5.36 -2.05 -3.28
CA LEU A 11 -6.15 -0.92 -2.79
C LEU A 11 -5.37 0.40 -2.89
N VAL A 12 -4.07 0.39 -2.61
CA VAL A 12 -3.19 1.55 -2.78
C VAL A 12 -3.14 1.97 -4.25
N LYS A 13 -2.90 1.03 -5.19
CA LYS A 13 -2.92 1.28 -6.65
C LYS A 13 -4.25 1.91 -7.08
N LYS A 14 -5.38 1.47 -6.52
CA LYS A 14 -6.69 2.08 -6.77
C LYS A 14 -6.76 3.52 -6.27
N LYS A 15 -6.35 3.78 -5.02
CA LYS A 15 -6.34 5.10 -4.40
C LYS A 15 -5.43 6.09 -5.13
N ILE A 16 -4.25 5.66 -5.61
CA ILE A 16 -3.34 6.47 -6.44
C ILE A 16 -4.08 7.10 -7.62
N VAL A 17 -4.88 6.30 -8.32
CA VAL A 17 -5.61 6.73 -9.52
C VAL A 17 -6.77 7.65 -9.15
N GLU A 18 -7.48 7.33 -8.07
CA GLU A 18 -8.62 8.12 -7.60
C GLU A 18 -8.20 9.49 -7.05
N GLN A 19 -7.03 9.57 -6.43
CA GLN A 19 -6.52 10.77 -5.75
C GLN A 19 -5.42 11.50 -6.53
N ALA A 20 -5.01 10.98 -7.70
CA ALA A 20 -3.90 11.50 -8.51
C ALA A 20 -2.57 11.63 -7.72
N ALA A 21 -2.33 10.69 -6.80
CA ALA A 21 -1.14 10.62 -5.95
C ALA A 21 -0.01 9.86 -6.66
N PHE A 22 0.76 10.56 -7.50
CA PHE A 22 1.76 9.95 -8.40
C PHE A 22 3.21 10.08 -7.92
N ASP A 23 3.45 10.69 -6.77
CA ASP A 23 4.76 10.80 -6.16
C ASP A 23 4.94 9.81 -5.00
N ARG A 24 6.21 9.60 -4.63
CA ARG A 24 6.60 8.61 -3.62
C ARG A 24 6.09 8.96 -2.21
N ASP A 25 5.98 10.24 -1.89
CA ASP A 25 5.53 10.68 -0.57
C ASP A 25 4.02 10.43 -0.45
N ALA A 26 3.26 10.78 -1.48
CA ALA A 26 1.83 10.48 -1.55
C ALA A 26 1.56 8.96 -1.58
N TYR A 27 2.40 8.17 -2.24
CA TYR A 27 2.34 6.71 -2.16
C TYR A 27 2.51 6.18 -0.73
N LYS A 28 3.50 6.72 -0.01
CA LYS A 28 3.74 6.36 1.38
C LYS A 28 2.52 6.66 2.26
N GLU A 29 1.94 7.86 2.13
CA GLU A 29 0.73 8.24 2.87
C GLU A 29 -0.43 7.27 2.59
N LEU A 30 -0.62 6.87 1.33
CA LEU A 30 -1.65 5.89 0.95
C LEU A 30 -1.37 4.49 1.51
N VAL A 31 -0.11 4.08 1.60
CA VAL A 31 0.28 2.81 2.23
C VAL A 31 -0.08 2.83 3.71
N GLU A 32 0.33 3.85 4.44
CA GLU A 32 0.03 4.01 5.87
C GLU A 32 -1.48 4.04 6.12
N GLU A 33 -2.23 4.85 5.35
CA GLU A 33 -3.69 4.93 5.44
C GLU A 33 -4.36 3.56 5.19
N THR A 34 -3.83 2.80 4.23
CA THR A 34 -4.41 1.51 3.86
C THR A 34 -4.10 0.43 4.90
N ILE A 35 -2.91 0.43 5.51
CA ILE A 35 -2.58 -0.45 6.63
C ILE A 35 -3.53 -0.18 7.80
N GLU A 36 -3.73 1.09 8.18
CA GLU A 36 -4.66 1.50 9.22
C GLU A 36 -6.08 1.00 8.94
N TYR A 37 -6.56 1.17 7.70
CA TYR A 37 -7.86 0.67 7.26
C TYR A 37 -8.00 -0.85 7.44
N PHE A 38 -6.98 -1.64 7.10
CA PHE A 38 -7.02 -3.09 7.26
C PHE A 38 -7.04 -3.51 8.73
N LYS A 39 -6.34 -2.79 9.61
CA LYS A 39 -6.43 -3.00 11.07
C LYS A 39 -7.82 -2.70 11.61
N GLU A 40 -8.40 -1.57 11.23
CA GLU A 40 -9.76 -1.18 11.65
C GLU A 40 -10.82 -2.21 11.22
N LYS A 41 -10.59 -2.90 10.10
CA LYS A 41 -11.45 -4.00 9.62
C LYS A 41 -11.17 -5.35 10.31
N GLY A 42 -10.17 -5.44 11.18
CA GLY A 42 -9.72 -6.68 11.80
C GLY A 42 -9.09 -7.67 10.82
N LYS A 43 -8.66 -7.19 9.64
CA LYS A 43 -7.92 -7.99 8.65
C LYS A 43 -6.42 -8.05 8.96
N LEU A 44 -5.91 -7.02 9.62
CA LEU A 44 -4.62 -7.01 10.29
C LEU A 44 -4.86 -7.05 11.81
N THR A 45 -4.02 -7.81 12.49
CA THR A 45 -3.98 -7.87 13.95
C THR A 45 -2.79 -7.06 14.47
N ASN A 46 -2.81 -6.65 15.73
CA ASN A 46 -1.67 -5.94 16.35
C ASN A 46 -0.39 -6.81 16.47
N ASP A 47 -0.48 -8.12 16.22
CA ASP A 47 0.66 -9.03 16.11
C ASP A 47 1.23 -9.08 14.68
N ASP A 48 0.50 -8.57 13.68
CA ASP A 48 1.01 -8.39 12.34
C ASP A 48 1.97 -7.21 12.33
N ASN A 49 3.15 -7.43 11.77
CA ASN A 49 4.27 -6.52 11.89
C ASN A 49 4.09 -5.38 10.87
N ASP A 50 3.44 -4.30 11.27
CA ASP A 50 3.11 -3.17 10.40
C ASP A 50 4.32 -2.59 9.68
N GLU A 51 5.43 -2.42 10.41
CA GLU A 51 6.71 -1.98 9.84
C GLU A 51 7.16 -2.92 8.72
N PHE A 52 6.99 -4.23 8.89
CA PHE A 52 7.36 -5.19 7.84
C PHE A 52 6.46 -5.07 6.61
N ILE A 53 5.17 -4.79 6.80
CA ILE A 53 4.22 -4.62 5.69
C ILE A 53 4.51 -3.30 4.96
N GLU A 54 4.72 -2.21 5.69
CA GLU A 54 5.13 -0.92 5.14
C GLU A 54 6.43 -1.07 4.36
N ASP A 55 7.46 -1.68 4.94
CA ASP A 55 8.76 -1.89 4.28
C ASP A 55 8.61 -2.69 2.98
N GLN A 56 7.79 -3.75 2.98
CA GLN A 56 7.52 -4.51 1.76
C GLN A 56 6.82 -3.67 0.70
N LEU A 57 5.77 -2.92 1.07
CA LEU A 57 5.04 -2.07 0.12
C LEU A 57 5.94 -0.95 -0.42
N MET A 58 6.73 -0.32 0.44
CA MET A 58 7.69 0.71 0.05
C MET A 58 8.80 0.18 -0.86
N ALA A 59 9.21 -1.08 -0.71
CA ALA A 59 10.13 -1.73 -1.64
C ALA A 59 9.49 -2.00 -3.02
N MET A 60 8.16 -2.06 -3.10
CA MET A 60 7.42 -2.22 -4.36
C MET A 60 7.16 -0.89 -5.08
N TRP A 61 7.64 0.26 -4.56
CA TRP A 61 7.46 1.56 -5.21
C TRP A 61 7.89 1.55 -6.67
N GLU A 62 9.05 0.99 -6.99
CA GLU A 62 9.54 0.94 -8.38
C GLU A 62 8.56 0.20 -9.31
N GLU A 63 7.93 -0.88 -8.83
CA GLU A 63 6.90 -1.61 -9.58
C GLU A 63 5.64 -0.76 -9.79
N VAL A 64 5.23 -0.02 -8.74
CA VAL A 64 4.07 0.87 -8.79
C VAL A 64 4.32 2.02 -9.76
N GLU A 65 5.51 2.63 -9.73
CA GLU A 65 5.93 3.68 -10.65
C GLU A 65 5.92 3.19 -12.11
N ASP A 66 6.50 2.01 -12.36
CA ASP A 66 6.47 1.35 -13.66
C ASP A 66 5.04 1.04 -14.14
N TRP A 67 4.17 0.63 -13.23
CA TRP A 67 2.75 0.38 -13.50
C TRP A 67 2.00 1.66 -13.87
N MET A 68 2.26 2.77 -13.17
CA MET A 68 1.67 4.07 -13.47
C MET A 68 2.10 4.58 -14.84
N ALA A 69 3.38 4.43 -15.19
CA ALA A 69 3.93 4.87 -16.47
C ALA A 69 3.37 4.10 -17.69
N LYS A 70 2.89 2.87 -17.48
CA LYS A 70 2.32 2.00 -18.53
C LYS A 70 0.80 2.17 -18.71
N LYS A 71 0.17 3.03 -17.91
CA LYS A 71 -1.29 3.21 -17.87
C LYS A 71 -1.73 4.41 -18.70
#